data_AF-A0A1V1NSA0-F1
#
_entry.id   AF-A0A1V1NSA0-F1
#
_cell.length_a   1.000
_cell.length_b   1.000
_cell.length_c   1.000
_cell.angle_alpha   90.00
_cell.angle_beta   90.00
_cell.angle_gamma   90.00
#
_symmetry.space_group_name_H-M   'P 1'
#
loop_
_entity.id
_entity.type
_entity.pdbx_description
1 polymer ?
#
loop_
_entity_poly.entity_id
_entity_poly.type
_entity_poly.pdbx_seq_one_letter_code
_entity_poly.pdbx_strand_id
1 'polypeptide(L)'
;MQQKPYFIITIDTEGDNLWANPTHVSTKNAAFLNRFQDLCEKYSMKPTYLTNYEMANDSVFKKLGLDIIHRKVGEIGMHLHAWDMPPNYQLTENDLRYHPYLIE
;
A
#
# COMPACT_ATOMS: atom_id res chain seq x y z
N MET A 1 -11.19 23.20 -27.42
CA MET A 1 -10.24 23.20 -26.28
C MET A 1 -9.47 21.89 -26.33
N GLN A 2 -8.14 21.92 -26.30
CA GLN A 2 -7.32 20.70 -26.30
C GLN A 2 -7.51 19.97 -24.97
N GLN A 3 -7.78 18.67 -25.00
CA GLN A 3 -7.92 17.87 -23.78
C GLN A 3 -6.57 17.85 -23.04
N LYS A 4 -6.59 18.16 -21.74
CA LYS A 4 -5.41 18.01 -20.89
C LYS A 4 -5.21 16.53 -20.54
N PRO A 5 -3.96 16.07 -20.41
CA PRO A 5 -3.69 14.71 -19.94
C PRO A 5 -4.15 14.55 -18.49
N TYR A 6 -4.57 13.33 -18.15
CA TYR A 6 -4.80 12.93 -16.77
C TYR A 6 -3.45 12.68 -16.08
N PHE A 7 -3.36 13.05 -14.81
CA PHE A 7 -2.21 12.80 -13.96
C PHE A 7 -2.70 12.15 -12.67
N ILE A 8 -2.12 11.01 -12.32
CA ILE A 8 -2.52 10.20 -11.16
C ILE A 8 -1.25 9.84 -10.40
N ILE A 9 -1.34 9.83 -9.08
CA ILE A 9 -0.27 9.38 -8.19
C ILE A 9 -0.78 8.15 -7.45
N THR A 10 -0.06 7.05 -7.55
CA THR A 10 -0.28 5.86 -6.74
C THR A 10 0.95 5.58 -5.89
N ILE A 11 0.74 5.06 -4.68
CA ILE A 11 1.81 4.60 -3.80
C ILE A 11 1.48 3.16 -3.40
N ASP A 12 2.33 2.23 -3.76
CA ASP A 12 2.26 0.86 -3.25
C ASP A 12 2.81 0.89 -1.82
N THR A 13 1.89 0.80 -0.86
CA THR A 13 2.21 0.78 0.57
C THR A 13 2.31 -0.67 1.02
N GLU A 14 3.56 -1.15 1.03
CA GLU A 14 3.96 -2.50 1.42
C GLU A 14 4.79 -2.50 2.71
N GLY A 15 5.01 -3.67 3.31
CA GLY A 15 5.94 -3.83 4.42
C GLY A 15 7.41 -3.48 4.11
N ASP A 16 8.17 -3.24 5.16
CA ASP A 16 9.59 -2.88 5.10
C ASP A 16 10.40 -3.98 4.39
N ASN A 17 10.99 -3.62 3.25
CA ASN A 17 11.91 -4.48 2.51
C ASN A 17 11.31 -5.87 2.16
N LEU A 18 10.02 -5.90 1.83
CA LEU A 18 9.26 -7.14 1.56
C LEU A 18 9.92 -8.03 0.50
N TRP A 19 10.49 -7.41 -0.54
CA TRP A 19 11.18 -8.08 -1.65
C TRP A 19 12.52 -8.75 -1.28
N ALA A 20 13.01 -8.59 -0.04
CA ALA A 20 14.18 -9.30 0.49
C ALA A 20 13.82 -10.61 1.21
N ASN A 21 12.57 -11.05 1.11
CA ASN A 21 12.04 -12.29 1.69
C ASN A 21 12.25 -12.36 3.22
N PRO A 22 11.85 -11.32 3.99
CA PRO A 22 12.03 -11.34 5.43
C PRO A 22 11.12 -12.43 6.05
N THR A 23 11.62 -13.10 7.08
CA THR A 23 10.79 -14.04 7.88
C THR A 23 9.77 -13.32 8.76
N HIS A 24 9.98 -12.04 9.01
CA HIS A 24 9.05 -11.17 9.73
C HIS A 24 9.03 -9.79 9.06
N VAL A 25 7.84 -9.39 8.61
CA VAL A 25 7.62 -8.10 7.95
C VAL A 25 7.29 -7.04 9.00
N SER A 26 8.00 -5.91 8.99
CA SER A 26 7.65 -4.72 9.77
C SER A 26 7.04 -3.62 8.88
N THR A 27 6.43 -2.60 9.49
CA THR A 27 5.72 -1.52 8.79
C THR A 27 6.21 -0.14 9.25
N LYS A 28 7.49 -0.01 9.61
CA LYS A 28 8.06 1.24 10.13
C LYS A 28 8.02 2.35 9.08
N ASN A 29 8.07 1.99 7.80
CA ASN A 29 7.87 2.90 6.68
C ASN A 29 6.53 3.67 6.75
N ALA A 30 5.48 3.13 7.38
CA ALA A 30 4.18 3.78 7.54
C ALA A 30 4.28 5.16 8.23
N ALA A 31 5.21 5.31 9.17
CA ALA A 31 5.45 6.56 9.89
C ALA A 31 5.87 7.72 8.97
N PHE A 32 6.35 7.42 7.77
CA PHE A 32 6.83 8.40 6.80
C PHE A 32 5.79 8.78 5.74
N LEU A 33 4.59 8.20 5.76
CA LEU A 33 3.56 8.47 4.74
C LEU A 33 2.87 9.82 4.97
N ASN A 34 2.73 10.28 6.22
CA ASN A 34 2.12 11.58 6.54
C ASN A 34 2.83 12.74 5.81
N ARG A 35 4.17 12.79 5.82
CA ARG A 35 4.92 13.85 5.10
C ARG A 35 4.67 13.85 3.59
N PHE A 36 4.37 12.70 3.01
CA PHE A 36 4.05 12.61 1.58
C PHE A 36 2.61 13.07 1.32
N GLN A 37 1.66 12.67 2.18
CA GLN A 37 0.29 13.18 2.13
C GLN A 37 0.26 14.71 2.24
N ASP A 38 0.99 15.29 3.20
CA ASP A 38 1.11 16.74 3.37
C ASP A 38 1.65 17.43 2.10
N LEU A 39 2.61 16.80 1.43
CA LEU A 39 3.16 17.29 0.17
C LEU A 39 2.12 17.25 -0.95
N CYS A 40 1.38 16.15 -1.09
CA CYS A 40 0.29 16.04 -2.07
C CYS A 40 -0.78 17.13 -1.84
N GLU A 41 -1.21 17.30 -0.59
CA GLU A 41 -2.22 18.30 -0.23
C GLU A 41 -1.77 19.73 -0.50
N LYS A 42 -0.49 20.05 -0.26
CA LYS A 42 0.10 21.35 -0.61
C LYS A 42 -0.08 21.70 -2.09
N TYR A 43 -0.09 20.71 -2.97
CA TYR A 43 -0.27 20.88 -4.42
C TYR A 43 -1.68 20.50 -4.89
N SER A 44 -2.65 20.33 -3.99
CA SER A 44 -4.03 19.92 -4.30
C SER A 44 -4.11 18.59 -5.05
N MET A 45 -3.15 17.70 -4.84
CA MET A 45 -3.11 16.36 -5.42
C MET A 45 -3.74 15.35 -4.47
N LYS A 46 -4.45 14.37 -5.02
CA LYS A 46 -5.09 13.28 -4.27
C LYS A 46 -4.44 11.96 -4.65
N PRO A 47 -3.50 11.42 -3.84
CA PRO A 47 -2.87 10.14 -4.13
C PRO A 47 -3.82 8.98 -3.80
N THR A 48 -3.58 7.84 -4.45
CA THR A 48 -4.19 6.55 -4.10
C THR A 48 -3.12 5.66 -3.46
N TYR A 49 -3.34 5.24 -2.22
CA TYR A 49 -2.45 4.32 -1.49
C TYR A 49 -2.92 2.89 -1.72
N LEU A 50 -2.19 2.13 -2.53
CA LEU A 50 -2.46 0.73 -2.82
C LEU A 50 -1.83 -0.12 -1.72
N THR A 51 -2.66 -0.71 -0.87
CA THR A 51 -2.24 -1.23 0.45
C THR A 51 -2.27 -2.74 0.51
N ASN A 52 -1.17 -3.34 0.97
CA ASN A 52 -1.11 -4.78 1.25
C ASN A 52 -1.54 -5.14 2.68
N TYR A 53 -1.59 -6.43 3.00
CA TYR A 53 -2.25 -6.92 4.21
C TYR A 53 -1.57 -6.42 5.49
N GLU A 54 -0.25 -6.52 5.60
CA GLU A 54 0.47 -6.07 6.79
C GLU A 54 0.34 -4.56 6.99
N MET A 55 0.39 -3.78 5.92
CA MET A 55 0.20 -2.33 5.98
C MET A 55 -1.23 -1.96 6.37
N ALA A 56 -2.24 -2.68 5.85
CA ALA A 56 -3.63 -2.49 6.26
C ALA A 56 -3.85 -2.79 7.75
N ASN A 57 -2.98 -3.63 8.34
CA ASN A 57 -3.00 -3.94 9.77
C ASN A 57 -2.16 -3.00 10.63
N ASP A 58 -1.32 -2.15 10.03
CA ASP A 58 -0.53 -1.16 10.75
C ASP A 58 -1.41 -0.05 11.36
N SER A 59 -1.18 0.26 12.64
CA SER A 59 -1.96 1.27 13.36
C SER A 59 -1.74 2.71 12.87
N VAL A 60 -0.52 3.02 12.43
CA VAL A 60 -0.14 4.35 11.91
C VAL A 60 -0.77 4.54 10.53
N PHE A 61 -0.68 3.52 9.68
CA PHE A 61 -1.34 3.53 8.38
C PHE A 61 -2.87 3.63 8.51
N LYS A 62 -3.48 2.82 9.38
CA LYS A 62 -4.93 2.91 9.66
C LYS A 62 -5.37 4.32 10.06
N LYS A 63 -4.61 4.97 10.94
CA LYS A 63 -4.90 6.35 11.36
C LYS A 63 -4.82 7.33 10.18
N LEU A 64 -3.78 7.22 9.36
CA LEU A 64 -3.60 8.04 8.16
C LEU A 64 -4.74 7.79 7.16
N GLY A 65 -5.04 6.54 6.84
CA GLY A 65 -6.06 6.17 5.86
C GLY A 65 -7.47 6.62 6.25
N LEU A 66 -7.84 6.46 7.53
CA LEU A 66 -9.13 6.94 8.04
C LEU A 66 -9.26 8.47 7.90
N ASP A 67 -8.19 9.21 8.19
CA ASP A 67 -8.16 10.67 8.02
C ASP A 67 -8.26 11.08 6.55
N ILE A 68 -7.49 10.43 5.66
CA ILE A 68 -7.53 10.66 4.21
C ILE A 68 -8.94 10.51 3.66
N ILE A 69 -9.61 9.41 4.02
CA ILE A 69 -10.99 9.11 3.59
C ILE A 69 -11.96 10.15 4.14
N HIS A 70 -11.86 10.47 5.43
CA HIS A 70 -12.72 11.46 6.07
C HIS A 70 -12.62 12.83 5.41
N ARG A 71 -11.40 13.30 5.13
CA ARG A 71 -11.14 14.61 4.51
C ARG A 71 -11.26 14.61 2.98
N LYS A 72 -11.43 13.45 2.34
CA LYS A 72 -11.52 13.28 0.88
C LYS A 72 -10.30 13.83 0.13
N VAL A 73 -9.11 13.63 0.71
CA VAL A 73 -7.82 14.13 0.22
C VAL A 73 -6.96 13.06 -0.46
N GLY A 74 -7.52 11.87 -0.66
CA GLY A 74 -6.88 10.72 -1.29
C GLY A 74 -7.80 9.52 -1.25
N GLU A 75 -7.27 8.38 -1.68
CA GLU A 75 -7.98 7.11 -1.76
C GLU A 75 -7.13 5.98 -1.16
N ILE A 76 -7.79 4.95 -0.64
CA ILE A 76 -7.14 3.71 -0.20
C ILE A 76 -7.61 2.60 -1.14
N GLY A 77 -6.67 2.00 -1.85
CA GLY A 77 -6.90 0.88 -2.75
C GLY A 77 -6.21 -0.38 -2.24
N MET A 78 -6.48 -1.49 -2.93
CA MET A 78 -6.03 -2.82 -2.54
C MET A 78 -4.78 -3.22 -3.34
N HIS A 79 -3.74 -3.71 -2.67
CA HIS A 79 -2.52 -4.26 -3.28
C HIS A 79 -2.24 -5.65 -2.71
N LEU A 80 -2.88 -6.68 -3.25
CA LEU A 80 -2.84 -8.02 -2.67
C LEU A 80 -1.59 -8.79 -3.09
N HIS A 81 -0.99 -9.47 -2.12
CA HIS A 81 0.02 -10.49 -2.33
C HIS A 81 -0.58 -11.87 -2.04
N ALA A 82 -0.39 -12.84 -2.94
CA ALA A 82 -0.95 -14.19 -2.74
C ALA A 82 -0.28 -14.93 -1.57
N TRP A 83 1.00 -14.60 -1.31
CA TRP A 83 1.83 -15.23 -0.29
C TRP A 83 1.67 -14.62 1.11
N ASP A 84 1.02 -13.46 1.24
CA ASP A 84 0.88 -12.74 2.51
C ASP A 84 -0.51 -12.08 2.62
N MET A 85 -1.56 -12.91 2.54
CA MET A 85 -2.94 -12.50 2.75
C MET A 85 -3.76 -13.66 3.34
N PRO A 86 -4.48 -13.46 4.45
CA PRO A 86 -5.32 -14.49 5.01
C PRO A 86 -6.61 -14.72 4.18
N PRO A 87 -7.18 -15.93 4.21
CA PRO A 87 -6.62 -17.13 4.84
C PRO A 87 -5.38 -17.64 4.10
N ASN A 88 -4.40 -18.16 4.86
CA ASN A 88 -3.12 -18.56 4.29
C ASN A 88 -3.23 -19.92 3.60
N TYR A 89 -2.75 -20.00 2.37
CA TYR A 89 -2.63 -21.23 1.59
C TYR A 89 -1.18 -21.41 1.13
N GLN A 90 -0.72 -22.66 1.08
CA GLN A 90 0.55 -22.98 0.43
C GLN A 90 0.32 -23.07 -1.08
N LEU A 91 0.87 -22.12 -1.84
CA LEU A 91 0.68 -22.03 -3.30
C LEU A 91 1.86 -22.66 -4.08
N THR A 92 3.04 -22.68 -3.48
CA THR A 92 4.28 -23.23 -4.03
C THR A 92 5.04 -24.03 -2.97
N GLU A 93 6.21 -24.57 -3.31
CA GLU A 93 7.10 -25.19 -2.33
C GLU A 93 7.71 -24.19 -1.33
N ASN A 94 7.72 -22.88 -1.66
CA ASN A 94 8.20 -21.81 -0.79
C ASN A 94 7.67 -20.43 -1.24
N ASP A 95 6.50 -20.03 -0.74
CA ASP A 95 5.82 -18.81 -1.18
C ASP A 95 6.59 -17.52 -0.88
N LEU A 96 7.36 -17.50 0.21
CA LEU A 96 8.26 -16.38 0.55
C LEU A 96 9.44 -16.24 -0.42
N ARG A 97 9.79 -17.31 -1.15
CA ARG A 97 10.85 -17.27 -2.15
C ARG A 97 10.31 -16.97 -3.54
N TYR A 98 9.16 -17.55 -3.88
CA TYR A 98 8.62 -17.52 -5.23
C TYR A 98 7.62 -16.41 -5.47
N HIS A 99 7.05 -15.80 -4.42
CA HIS A 99 6.08 -14.70 -4.53
C HIS A 99 5.01 -14.95 -5.60
N PRO A 100 4.25 -16.05 -5.47
CA PRO A 100 3.25 -16.44 -6.47
C PRO A 100 2.22 -15.35 -6.72
N TYR A 101 1.70 -15.30 -7.93
CA TYR A 101 0.58 -14.43 -8.26
C TYR A 101 -0.74 -15.04 -7.79
N LEU A 102 -1.76 -14.20 -7.58
CA LEU A 102 -3.10 -14.62 -7.14
C LEU A 102 -3.88 -15.47 -8.16
N ILE A 103 -3.45 -15.50 -9.42
CA ILE A 103 -4.20 -16.04 -10.55
C ILE A 103 -3.45 -17.15 -11.30
N GLU A 104 -2.37 -17.68 -10.71
CA GLU A 104 -1.64 -18.82 -11.26
C GLU A 104 -2.27 -20.16 -10.86
#